data_AF-A0A2V7X6U5-F1
#
_entry.id   AF-A0A2V7X6U5-F1
#
_cell.length_a   1.000
_cell.length_b   1.000
_cell.length_c   1.000
_cell.angle_alpha   90.00
_cell.angle_beta   90.00
_cell.angle_gamma   90.00
#
_symmetry.space_group_name_H-M   'P 1'
#
loop_
_entity.id
_entity.type
_entity.pdbx_description
1 polymer ?
#
loop_
_entity_poly.entity_id
_entity_poly.type
_entity_poly.pdbx_seq_one_letter_code
_entity_poly.pdbx_strand_id
1 'polypeptide(L)' 'LGALAERLGASAEVRAVNEHLVRFVVPEAELVVFRDGRAIVKNVRDTAQARSLYAKYVGV' A
#
# COMPACT_ATOMS: atom_id res chain seq x y z
N LEU A 1 -5.24 0.55 10.98
CA LEU A 1 -4.01 0.39 10.17
C LEU A 1 -3.18 -0.85 10.56
N GLY A 2 -3.15 -1.26 11.84
CA GLY A 2 -2.46 -2.50 12.26
C GLY A 2 -2.87 -3.75 11.46
N ALA A 3 -4.18 -3.97 11.28
CA ALA A 3 -4.69 -5.09 10.49
C ALA A 3 -4.28 -5.07 9.00
N LEU A 4 -4.04 -3.88 8.42
CA LEU A 4 -3.54 -3.75 7.04
C LEU A 4 -2.07 -4.17 6.99
N ALA A 5 -1.26 -3.71 7.95
CA ALA A 5 0.14 -4.09 8.06
C ALA A 5 0.32 -5.59 8.28
N GLU A 6 -0.48 -6.21 9.15
CA GLU A 6 -0.44 -7.66 9.38
C GLU A 6 -0.80 -8.46 8.13
N ARG A 7 -1.84 -8.05 7.39
CA ARG A 7 -2.20 -8.66 6.10
C ARG A 7 -1.08 -8.53 5.06
N LEU A 8 -0.39 -7.38 5.05
CA LEU A 8 0.69 -7.11 4.12
C LEU A 8 1.99 -7.85 4.47
N GLY A 9 2.24 -8.15 5.75
CA GLY A 9 3.48 -8.81 6.19
C GLY A 9 3.75 -10.16 5.51
N ALA A 10 2.74 -10.83 4.96
CA ALA A 10 2.88 -12.08 4.21
C ALA A 10 3.10 -11.88 2.70
N SER A 11 2.80 -10.71 2.13
CA SER A 11 2.75 -10.50 0.67
C SER A 11 3.51 -9.26 0.18
N ALA A 12 4.01 -8.42 1.09
CA ALA A 12 4.72 -7.19 0.79
C ALA A 12 5.77 -6.89 1.86
N GLU A 13 6.85 -6.22 1.45
CA GLU A 13 7.86 -5.75 2.39
C GLU A 13 7.37 -4.46 3.06
N VAL A 14 6.89 -4.58 4.29
CA VAL A 14 6.42 -3.45 5.09
C VAL A 14 7.63 -2.66 5.60
N ARG A 15 7.81 -1.43 5.10
CA ARG A 15 8.93 -0.54 5.44
C ARG A 15 8.63 0.35 6.64
N ALA A 16 7.38 0.76 6.82
CA ALA A 16 6.99 1.63 7.93
C ALA A 16 5.50 1.45 8.26
N VAL A 17 5.17 1.38 9.55
CA VAL A 17 3.79 1.32 10.04
C VAL A 17 3.68 2.23 11.24
N ASN A 18 2.71 3.14 11.22
CA ASN A 18 2.31 3.92 12.38
C ASN A 18 0.80 4.19 12.34
N GLU A 19 0.31 4.99 13.28
CA GLU A 19 -1.12 5.33 13.39
C GLU A 19 -1.64 6.23 12.27
N HIS A 20 -0.75 6.85 11.49
CA HIS A 20 -1.10 7.79 10.42
C HIS A 20 -0.94 7.18 9.02
N LEU A 21 0.02 6.28 8.84
CA LEU A 21 0.36 5.69 7.55
C LEU A 21 0.95 4.29 7.67
N VAL A 22 0.83 3.55 6.57
CA VAL A 22 1.50 2.27 6.30
C VAL A 22 2.22 2.39 4.98
N ARG A 23 3.53 2.22 4.99
CA ARG A 23 4.38 2.16 3.80
C ARG A 23 4.86 0.74 3.59
N PHE A 24 4.68 0.24 2.38
CA PHE A 24 5.15 -1.07 1.97
C PHE A 24 5.61 -1.04 0.51
N VAL A 25 6.52 -1.96 0.19
CA VAL A 25 7.07 -2.13 -1.14
C VAL A 25 6.65 -3.50 -1.65
N VAL A 26 6.19 -3.51 -2.89
CA VAL A 26 5.93 -4.73 -3.67
C VAL A 26 6.87 -4.74 -4.88
N PRO A 27 7.13 -5.91 -5.49
CA PRO A 27 8.06 -5.99 -6.63
C PRO A 27 7.71 -5.03 -7.77
N GLU A 28 6.42 -4.71 -7.91
CA GLU A 28 5.87 -3.89 -8.98
C GLU A 28 5.83 -2.38 -8.64
N ALA A 29 5.80 -1.99 -7.36
CA ALA A 29 5.54 -0.61 -6.93
C ALA A 29 5.84 -0.34 -5.43
N GLU A 30 5.95 0.92 -5.05
CA GLU A 30 5.93 1.35 -3.63
C GLU A 30 4.58 2.00 -3.31
N LEU A 31 3.95 1.58 -2.21
CA LEU A 31 2.68 2.11 -1.75
C LEU A 31 2.81 2.74 -0.36
N VAL A 32 2.22 3.92 -0.21
CA VAL A 32 2.05 4.60 1.07
C VAL A 32 0.57 4.86 1.27
N VAL A 33 -0.03 4.20 2.24
CA VAL A 33 -1.46 4.31 2.55
C VAL A 33 -1.62 5.11 3.83
N PHE A 34 -2.44 6.14 3.80
CA PHE A 34 -2.73 7.01 4.93
C PHE A 34 -4.03 6.57 5.61
N ARG A 35 -4.17 6.88 6.90
CA ARG A 35 -5.36 6.55 7.69
C ARG A 35 -6.65 7.16 7.15
N ASP A 36 -6.53 8.30 6.47
CA ASP A 36 -7.66 9.02 5.86
C ASP A 36 -8.14 8.42 4.52
N GLY A 37 -7.55 7.29 4.10
CA GLY A 37 -7.91 6.59 2.87
C GLY A 37 -7.12 7.03 1.64
N ARG A 38 -6.32 8.10 1.73
CA ARG A 38 -5.42 8.48 0.63
C ARG A 38 -4.30 7.46 0.49
N ALA A 39 -3.81 7.31 -0.73
CA ALA A 39 -2.59 6.57 -0.99
C ALA A 39 -1.71 7.22 -2.04
N ILE A 40 -0.41 7.07 -1.85
CA ILE A 40 0.61 7.40 -2.84
C ILE A 40 1.13 6.09 -3.40
N VAL A 41 1.06 5.93 -4.72
CA VAL A 41 1.64 4.79 -5.44
C VAL A 41 2.78 5.31 -6.30
N LYS A 42 3.97 4.74 -6.14
CA LYS A 42 5.18 5.09 -6.88
C LYS A 42 5.63 3.93 -7.77
N ASN A 43 6.44 4.23 -8.78
CA ASN A 43 6.92 3.28 -9.80
C ASN A 43 5.82 2.69 -10.71
N VAL A 44 4.71 3.39 -10.84
CA VAL A 44 3.61 3.07 -11.76
C VAL A 44 3.64 4.01 -12.96
N ARG A 45 3.43 3.46 -14.15
CA ARG A 45 3.41 4.24 -15.40
C ARG A 45 2.03 4.81 -15.73
N ASP A 46 0.98 4.12 -15.27
CA ASP A 46 -0.40 4.44 -15.58
C ASP A 46 -1.26 4.50 -14.32
N THR A 47 -2.23 5.41 -14.32
CA THR A 47 -3.20 5.56 -13.23
C THR A 47 -4.09 4.33 -13.05
N ALA A 48 -4.34 3.58 -14.13
CA ALA A 48 -5.05 2.31 -14.07
C ALA A 48 -4.28 1.26 -13.25
N GLN A 49 -2.96 1.14 -13.46
CA GLN A 49 -2.10 0.23 -12.71
C GLN A 49 -2.05 0.63 -11.22
N ALA A 50 -1.95 1.93 -10.94
CA ALA A 50 -1.99 2.44 -9.57
C ALA A 50 -3.30 2.08 -8.85
N ARG A 51 -4.45 2.24 -9.52
CA ARG A 51 -5.77 1.85 -9.00
C ARG A 51 -5.86 0.35 -8.73
N SER A 52 -5.39 -0.49 -9.65
CA SER A 52 -5.40 -1.94 -9.48
C SER A 52 -4.54 -2.39 -8.30
N LEU A 53 -3.35 -1.82 -8.13
CA LEU A 53 -2.48 -2.12 -6.99
C LEU A 53 -3.12 -1.68 -5.67
N TYR A 54 -3.68 -0.46 -5.63
CA TYR A 54 -4.40 0.00 -4.45
C TYR A 54 -5.58 -0.91 -4.10
N ALA A 55 -6.39 -1.31 -5.09
CA ALA A 55 -7.50 -2.23 -4.86
C ALA A 55 -7.03 -3.62 -4.40
N LYS A 56 -5.94 -4.14 -4.97
CA LYS A 56 -5.38 -5.45 -4.62
C LYS A 56 -4.89 -5.53 -3.17
N TYR A 57 -4.23 -4.47 -2.70
CA TYR A 57 -3.56 -4.48 -1.39
C TYR A 57 -4.33 -3.77 -0.28
N VAL A 58 -5.16 -2.78 -0.63
CA VAL A 58 -5.93 -1.95 0.31
C VAL A 58 -7.42 -2.21 0.22
N GLY A 59 -7.94 -2.52 -0.97
CA GLY A 59 -9.34 -2.86 -1.17
C GLY A 59 -9.74 -4.12 -0.40
N VAL A 60 -10.89 -4.04 0.26
CA VAL A 60 -11.66 -5.16 0.83
C VAL A 60 -13.01 -5.13 0.15
#